data_AF-A0A2L0NC41-F1
#
_entry.id   AF-A0A2L0NC41-F1
#
_cell.length_a   1.000
_cell.length_b   1.000
_cell.length_c   1.000
_cell.angle_alpha   90.00
_cell.angle_beta   90.00
_cell.angle_gamma   90.00
#
_symmetry.space_group_name_H-M   'P 1'
#
loop_
_entity.id
_entity.type
_entity.pdbx_description
1 polymer ?
#
loop_
_entity_poly.entity_id
_entity_poly.type
_entity_poly.pdbx_seq_one_letter_code
_entity_poly.pdbx_strand_id
1 'polypeptide(L)'
;MDVRGFIDLFAEDGVFNNVVAGESYRGEHLGDQVVFMGALAPDIHRELHRLHTMGDMVAVELTIEGTVTGPFETPAGVIRPAGARLSIPTADFWYVENGKIKEFNCYVGLSVMLAQLGVQPDFTSAVVASRVDPLTAP
;
A
#
# COMPACT_ATOMS: atom_id res chain seq x y z
N MET A 1 -2.80 14.05 -8.67
CA MET A 1 -3.78 12.95 -8.47
C MET A 1 -5.11 13.53 -7.97
N ASP A 2 -6.23 12.92 -8.35
CA ASP A 2 -7.57 13.35 -7.92
C ASP A 2 -7.99 12.62 -6.63
N VAL A 3 -7.61 13.19 -5.49
CA VAL A 3 -7.89 12.60 -4.16
C VAL A 3 -9.39 12.63 -3.84
N ARG A 4 -10.07 13.73 -4.19
CA ARG A 4 -11.52 13.87 -3.93
C ARG A 4 -12.30 12.86 -4.78
N GLY A 5 -11.98 12.76 -6.07
CA GLY A 5 -12.57 11.75 -6.93
C GLY A 5 -12.36 10.33 -6.41
N PHE A 6 -11.18 10.02 -5.85
CA PHE A 6 -10.95 8.71 -5.22
C PHE A 6 -11.86 8.46 -4.01
N ILE A 7 -11.95 9.42 -3.08
CA ILE A 7 -12.80 9.33 -1.89
C ILE A 7 -14.28 9.17 -2.31
N ASP A 8 -14.72 9.92 -3.33
CA ASP A 8 -16.09 9.89 -3.83
C ASP A 8 -16.50 8.54 -4.42
N LEU A 9 -15.56 7.62 -4.72
CA LEU A 9 -15.90 6.27 -5.17
C LEU A 9 -16.43 5.37 -4.04
N PHE A 10 -16.16 5.71 -2.78
CA PHE A 10 -16.53 4.88 -1.63
C PHE A 10 -17.95 5.14 -1.16
N ALA A 11 -18.54 4.12 -0.53
CA ALA A 11 -19.76 4.26 0.26
C ALA A 11 -19.48 5.10 1.52
N GLU A 12 -20.51 5.65 2.16
CA GLU A 12 -20.37 6.45 3.38
C GLU A 12 -19.59 5.70 4.49
N ASP A 13 -19.87 4.41 4.62
CA ASP A 13 -19.21 3.49 5.55
C ASP A 13 -18.25 2.52 4.82
N GLY A 14 -17.71 2.98 3.68
CA GLY A 14 -16.70 2.30 2.90
C GLY A 14 -15.33 2.29 3.57
N VAL A 15 -14.52 1.31 3.22
CA VAL A 15 -13.17 1.12 3.78
C VAL A 15 -12.14 0.82 2.71
N PHE A 16 -10.95 1.40 2.87
CA PHE A 16 -9.74 0.94 2.21
C PHE A 16 -8.81 0.25 3.23
N ASN A 17 -8.43 -1.00 2.99
CA ASN A 17 -7.47 -1.77 3.77
C ASN A 17 -6.16 -1.95 2.98
N ASN A 18 -5.05 -1.49 3.55
CA ASN A 18 -3.71 -1.92 3.17
C ASN A 18 -3.41 -3.21 3.96
N VAL A 19 -3.77 -4.35 3.37
CA VAL A 19 -3.85 -5.62 4.10
C VAL A 19 -2.48 -6.08 4.60
N VAL A 20 -1.44 -5.86 3.80
CA VAL A 20 -0.07 -6.31 4.14
C VAL A 20 0.52 -5.48 5.29
N ALA A 21 0.22 -4.19 5.37
CA ALA A 21 0.65 -3.33 6.47
C ALA A 21 -0.27 -3.41 7.70
N GLY A 22 -1.45 -4.00 7.58
CA GLY A 22 -2.45 -4.04 8.66
C GLY A 22 -3.10 -2.68 8.94
N GLU A 23 -3.20 -1.81 7.92
CA GLU A 23 -3.76 -0.46 8.04
C GLU A 23 -5.15 -0.38 7.38
N SER A 24 -6.03 0.45 7.94
CA SER A 24 -7.38 0.69 7.42
C SER A 24 -7.72 2.18 7.43
N TYR A 25 -8.36 2.64 6.36
CA TYR A 25 -8.72 4.04 6.10
C TYR A 25 -10.23 4.16 5.87
N ARG A 26 -10.84 5.23 6.39
CA ARG A 26 -12.28 5.54 6.29
C ARG A 26 -12.53 7.04 6.25
N GLY A 27 -13.67 7.45 5.68
CA GLY A 27 -14.06 8.86 5.61
C GLY A 27 -13.00 9.72 4.94
N GLU A 28 -12.63 10.84 5.56
CA GLU A 28 -11.62 11.76 5.02
C GLU A 28 -10.23 11.13 4.84
N HIS A 29 -9.91 10.08 5.61
CA HIS A 29 -8.62 9.38 5.56
C HIS A 29 -8.47 8.44 4.36
N LEU A 30 -9.55 8.16 3.60
CA LEU A 30 -9.47 7.32 2.40
C LEU A 30 -8.43 7.86 1.40
N GLY A 31 -8.23 9.18 1.35
CA GLY A 31 -7.26 9.83 0.48
C GLY A 31 -5.80 9.78 0.93
N ASP A 32 -5.50 9.38 2.16
CA ASP A 32 -4.17 9.57 2.76
C ASP A 32 -3.08 8.82 1.99
N GLN A 33 -3.37 7.59 1.57
CA GLN A 33 -2.46 6.78 0.76
C GLN A 33 -2.24 7.34 -0.64
N VAL A 34 -3.27 7.96 -1.23
CA VAL A 34 -3.19 8.61 -2.54
C VAL A 34 -2.27 9.83 -2.45
N VAL A 35 -2.42 10.64 -1.40
CA VAL A 35 -1.57 11.79 -1.12
C VAL A 35 -0.12 11.35 -0.88
N PHE A 36 0.07 10.34 -0.03
CA PHE A 36 1.39 9.81 0.32
C PHE A 36 2.14 9.30 -0.92
N MET A 37 1.52 8.42 -1.71
CA MET A 37 2.15 7.87 -2.90
C MET A 37 2.43 8.94 -3.98
N GLY A 38 1.53 9.91 -4.14
CA GLY A 38 1.74 11.03 -5.06
C GLY A 38 2.86 11.99 -4.64
N ALA A 39 3.08 12.16 -3.33
CA ALA A 39 4.21 12.94 -2.81
C ALA A 39 5.55 12.19 -2.96
N LEU A 40 5.53 10.85 -2.80
CA LEU A 40 6.69 9.99 -2.99
C LEU A 40 7.15 9.95 -4.46
N ALA A 41 6.21 9.75 -5.37
CA ALA A 41 6.44 9.63 -6.81
C ALA A 41 5.30 10.34 -7.58
N PRO A 42 5.52 11.55 -8.12
CA PRO A 42 4.48 12.32 -8.82
C PRO A 42 3.95 11.64 -10.09
N ASP A 43 4.73 10.74 -10.68
CA ASP A 43 4.38 9.92 -11.85
C ASP A 43 3.80 8.54 -11.45
N ILE A 44 3.48 8.34 -10.17
CA ILE A 44 2.93 7.08 -9.68
C ILE A 44 1.62 6.74 -10.42
N HIS A 45 1.54 5.53 -10.95
CA HIS A 45 0.37 5.00 -11.62
C HIS A 45 0.23 3.50 -11.37
N ARG A 46 -0.95 2.98 -11.71
CA ARG A 46 -1.29 1.56 -11.62
C ARG A 46 -1.35 1.00 -13.05
N GLU A 47 -0.51 0.03 -13.35
CA GLU A 47 -0.55 -0.70 -14.62
C GLU A 47 -1.34 -2.00 -14.41
N LEU A 48 -2.52 -2.08 -15.02
CA LEU A 48 -3.44 -3.21 -14.84
C LEU A 48 -3.03 -4.37 -15.77
N HIS A 49 -2.84 -5.56 -15.21
CA HIS A 49 -2.50 -6.75 -15.98
C HIS A 49 -3.70 -7.66 -16.24
N ARG A 50 -4.49 -7.90 -15.20
CA ARG A 50 -5.72 -8.70 -15.29
C ARG A 50 -6.79 -8.09 -14.42
N LEU A 51 -8.03 -8.15 -14.91
CA LEU A 51 -9.20 -7.69 -14.20
C LEU A 51 -10.30 -8.74 -14.37
N HIS A 52 -10.87 -9.15 -13.26
CA HIS A 52 -11.95 -10.12 -13.19
C HIS A 52 -13.09 -9.56 -12.36
N THR A 53 -14.32 -9.84 -12.78
CA THR A 53 -15.53 -9.46 -12.05
C THR A 53 -16.29 -10.71 -11.63
N MET A 54 -16.73 -10.78 -10.38
CA MET A 54 -17.53 -11.89 -9.86
C MET A 54 -18.66 -11.34 -8.97
N GLY A 55 -19.86 -11.26 -9.55
CA GLY A 55 -20.98 -10.57 -8.91
C GLY A 55 -20.60 -9.13 -8.59
N ASP A 56 -20.55 -8.83 -7.30
CA ASP A 56 -20.36 -7.49 -6.75
C ASP A 56 -18.88 -7.22 -6.40
N MET A 57 -17.98 -8.13 -6.76
CA MET A 57 -16.53 -8.04 -6.54
C MET A 57 -15.77 -7.80 -7.85
N VAL A 58 -14.77 -6.93 -7.81
CA VAL A 58 -13.73 -6.77 -8.83
C VAL A 58 -12.38 -7.21 -8.26
N ALA A 59 -11.70 -8.14 -8.91
CA ALA A 59 -10.34 -8.56 -8.58
C ALA A 59 -9.37 -8.07 -9.66
N VAL A 60 -8.24 -7.49 -9.26
CA VAL A 60 -7.26 -6.90 -10.18
C VAL A 60 -5.85 -7.38 -9.83
N GLU A 61 -5.13 -7.92 -10.81
CA GLU A 61 -3.67 -8.09 -10.77
C GLU A 61 -3.04 -6.88 -11.46
N LEU A 62 -2.10 -6.19 -10.79
CA LEU A 62 -1.49 -4.97 -11.31
C LEU A 62 -0.07 -4.73 -10.77
N THR A 63 0.66 -3.80 -11.36
CA THR A 63 1.86 -3.18 -10.78
C THR A 63 1.61 -1.72 -10.43
N ILE A 64 2.14 -1.28 -9.29
CA ILE A 64 2.25 0.15 -8.99
C ILE A 64 3.63 0.60 -9.45
N GLU A 65 3.67 1.53 -10.40
CA GLU A 65 4.90 2.02 -11.02
C GLU A 65 5.07 3.51 -10.80
N GLY A 66 6.32 3.95 -10.66
CA GLY A 66 6.65 5.37 -10.52
C GLY A 66 8.13 5.59 -10.25
N THR A 67 8.53 6.86 -10.21
CA THR A 67 9.90 7.30 -9.97
C THR A 67 9.95 8.08 -8.66
N VAL A 68 10.74 7.60 -7.70
CA VAL A 68 10.82 8.22 -6.37
C VAL A 68 11.56 9.54 -6.47
N THR A 69 10.86 10.63 -6.16
CA THR A 69 11.42 11.98 -6.04
C THR A 69 11.32 12.53 -4.62
N GLY A 70 10.42 11.98 -3.81
CA GLY A 70 10.16 12.39 -2.42
C GLY A 70 10.78 11.46 -1.37
N PRO A 71 10.76 11.87 -0.09
CA PRO A 71 11.13 10.99 1.01
C PRO A 71 10.08 9.89 1.22
N PHE A 72 10.53 8.71 1.64
CA PHE A 72 9.66 7.66 2.16
C PHE A 72 9.78 7.61 3.68
N GLU A 73 8.74 8.10 4.37
CA GLU A 73 8.69 8.17 5.83
C GLU A 73 8.33 6.80 6.41
N THR A 74 9.08 6.35 7.43
CA THR A 74 8.79 5.12 8.18
C THR A 74 8.90 5.39 9.68
N PRO A 75 8.29 4.55 10.54
CA PRO A 75 8.49 4.65 11.99
C PRO A 75 9.96 4.56 12.44
N ALA A 76 10.81 3.91 11.65
CA ALA A 76 12.25 3.75 11.92
C ALA A 76 13.11 4.90 11.37
N GLY A 77 12.53 5.83 10.61
CA GLY A 77 13.23 6.95 9.97
C GLY A 77 12.88 7.11 8.49
N VAL A 78 13.61 8.00 7.83
CA VAL A 78 13.32 8.42 6.44
C VAL A 78 14.23 7.70 5.46
N ILE A 79 13.65 7.05 4.46
CA ILE A 79 14.38 6.50 3.31
C ILE A 79 14.40 7.57 2.19
N ARG A 80 15.57 7.84 1.61
CA ARG A 80 15.74 8.87 0.56
C ARG A 80 16.40 8.30 -0.71
N PRO A 81 15.76 7.37 -1.42
CA PRO A 81 16.36 6.72 -2.58
C PRO A 81 15.99 7.50 -3.85
N ALA A 82 16.45 8.74 -3.95
CA ALA A 82 16.12 9.61 -5.07
C ALA A 82 16.46 8.94 -6.42
N GLY A 83 15.49 8.89 -7.33
CA GLY A 83 15.63 8.25 -8.63
C GLY A 83 15.38 6.75 -8.66
N ALA A 84 15.06 6.11 -7.52
CA ALA A 84 14.65 4.70 -7.52
C ALA A 84 13.36 4.51 -8.32
N ARG A 85 13.33 3.46 -9.16
CA ARG A 85 12.15 3.07 -9.91
C ARG A 85 11.34 2.06 -9.12
N LEU A 86 10.06 2.38 -8.93
CA LEU A 86 9.07 1.51 -8.35
C LEU A 86 8.42 0.63 -9.44
N SER A 87 8.25 -0.63 -9.12
CA SER A 87 7.49 -1.64 -9.88
C SER A 87 6.99 -2.66 -8.88
N ILE A 88 5.92 -2.31 -8.16
CA ILE A 88 5.46 -3.02 -6.98
C ILE A 88 4.31 -3.96 -7.39
N PRO A 89 4.49 -5.29 -7.32
CA PRO A 89 3.40 -6.22 -7.61
C PRO A 89 2.30 -6.04 -6.58
N THR A 90 1.06 -5.95 -7.05
CA THR A 90 -0.11 -5.66 -6.22
C THR A 90 -1.32 -6.45 -6.68
N ALA A 91 -2.13 -6.91 -5.73
CA ALA A 91 -3.45 -7.47 -6.00
C ALA A 91 -4.52 -6.66 -5.26
N ASP A 92 -5.55 -6.23 -5.98
CA ASP A 92 -6.68 -5.51 -5.40
C ASP A 92 -7.95 -6.35 -5.44
N PHE A 93 -8.74 -6.26 -4.39
CA PHE A 93 -10.12 -6.73 -4.35
C PHE A 93 -11.03 -5.59 -3.94
N TRP A 94 -11.97 -5.25 -4.82
CA TRP A 94 -12.96 -4.21 -4.63
C TRP A 94 -14.33 -4.85 -4.49
N TYR A 95 -14.98 -4.66 -3.35
CA TYR A 95 -16.36 -5.06 -3.11
C TYR A 95 -17.24 -3.83 -3.28
N VAL A 96 -18.19 -3.92 -4.20
CA VAL A 96 -19.00 -2.79 -4.64
C VAL A 96 -20.45 -3.03 -4.23
N GLU A 97 -21.05 -2.06 -3.57
CA GLU A 97 -22.45 -2.08 -3.17
C GLU A 97 -23.13 -0.80 -3.67
N ASN A 98 -24.27 -0.92 -4.35
CA ASN A 98 -25.01 0.23 -4.90
C ASN A 98 -24.14 1.18 -5.77
N GLY A 99 -23.17 0.61 -6.51
CA GLY A 99 -22.26 1.37 -7.37
C GLY A 99 -21.16 2.14 -6.63
N LYS A 100 -20.98 1.88 -5.33
CA LYS A 100 -19.94 2.47 -4.48
C LYS A 100 -19.04 1.40 -3.88
N ILE A 101 -17.78 1.72 -3.64
CA ILE A 101 -16.84 0.81 -3.00
C ILE A 101 -17.20 0.68 -1.52
N LYS A 102 -17.63 -0.52 -1.14
CA LYS A 102 -17.90 -0.89 0.25
C LYS A 102 -16.61 -1.29 0.96
N GLU A 103 -15.77 -2.06 0.28
CA GLU A 103 -14.48 -2.50 0.80
C GLU A 103 -13.45 -2.59 -0.33
N PHE A 104 -12.27 -2.02 -0.10
CA PHE A 104 -11.13 -2.14 -0.97
C PHE A 104 -9.98 -2.79 -0.19
N ASN A 105 -9.61 -4.02 -0.57
CA ASN A 105 -8.47 -4.73 -0.01
C ASN A 105 -7.30 -4.70 -0.99
N CYS A 106 -6.24 -3.99 -0.63
CA CYS A 106 -5.00 -3.90 -1.39
C CYS A 106 -3.92 -4.78 -0.75
N TYR A 107 -3.42 -5.73 -1.52
CA TYR A 107 -2.29 -6.58 -1.17
C TYR A 107 -1.05 -6.07 -1.90
N VAL A 108 -0.42 -5.05 -1.34
CA VAL A 108 0.79 -4.43 -1.89
C VAL A 108 2.03 -5.26 -1.56
N GLY A 109 2.90 -5.47 -2.55
CA GLY A 109 4.20 -6.11 -2.38
C GLY A 109 5.20 -5.27 -1.59
N LEU A 110 4.94 -5.01 -0.30
CA LEU A 110 5.71 -4.10 0.55
C LEU A 110 7.20 -4.46 0.63
N SER A 111 7.53 -5.75 0.70
CA SER A 111 8.92 -6.21 0.70
C SER A 111 9.66 -5.89 -0.60
N VAL A 112 8.97 -5.99 -1.75
CA VAL A 112 9.51 -5.63 -3.06
C VAL A 112 9.71 -4.12 -3.15
N MET A 113 8.75 -3.34 -2.66
CA MET A 113 8.87 -1.89 -2.58
C MET A 113 10.10 -1.47 -1.75
N LEU A 114 10.25 -2.00 -0.53
CA LEU A 114 11.39 -1.68 0.33
C LEU A 114 12.72 -2.06 -0.33
N ALA A 115 12.80 -3.23 -0.97
CA ALA A 115 14.00 -3.65 -1.70
C ALA A 115 14.35 -2.68 -2.85
N GLN A 116 13.37 -2.20 -3.61
CA GLN A 116 13.55 -1.20 -4.67
C GLN A 116 13.98 0.17 -4.12
N LEU A 117 13.60 0.49 -2.88
CA LEU A 117 14.06 1.66 -2.13
C LEU A 117 15.44 1.45 -1.47
N GLY A 118 16.08 0.29 -1.66
CA GLY A 118 17.41 -0.02 -1.12
C GLY A 118 17.39 -0.59 0.31
N VAL A 119 16.21 -0.91 0.86
CA VAL A 119 16.05 -1.50 2.19
C VAL A 119 15.79 -3.00 2.05
N GLN A 120 16.76 -3.80 2.49
CA GLN A 120 16.65 -5.25 2.52
C GLN A 120 16.24 -5.71 3.94
N PRO A 121 15.34 -6.70 4.07
CA PRO A 121 15.01 -7.25 5.37
C PRO A 121 16.20 -8.00 5.97
N ASP A 122 16.54 -7.69 7.23
CA ASP A 122 17.48 -8.48 8.02
C ASP A 122 16.73 -9.52 8.87
N PHE A 123 16.35 -10.61 8.21
CA PHE A 123 15.67 -11.71 8.88
C PHE A 123 16.56 -12.42 9.90
N THR A 124 17.88 -12.39 9.73
CA THR A 124 18.81 -13.00 10.68
C THR A 124 18.72 -12.29 12.03
N SER A 125 18.85 -10.96 12.05
CA SER A 125 18.70 -10.17 13.27
C SER A 125 17.31 -10.33 13.89
N ALA A 126 16.25 -10.33 13.07
CA ALA A 126 14.88 -10.53 13.56
C ALA A 126 14.69 -11.91 14.24
N VAL A 127 15.21 -12.98 13.64
CA VAL A 127 15.13 -14.34 14.21
C VAL A 127 15.99 -14.49 15.46
N VAL A 128 17.13 -13.80 15.54
CA VAL A 128 17.95 -13.79 16.77
C VAL A 128 17.20 -13.07 17.89
N ALA A 129 16.60 -11.92 17.62
CA ALA A 129 15.83 -11.16 18.60
C ALA A 129 14.60 -11.92 19.12
N SER A 130 13.91 -12.68 18.26
CA SER A 130 12.72 -13.45 18.66
C SER A 130 13.02 -14.63 19.58
N ARG A 131 14.29 -15.02 19.74
CA ARG A 131 14.72 -16.12 20.62
C ARG A 131 15.03 -15.65 22.04
N VAL A 132 15.04 -14.35 22.31
CA VAL A 132 15.25 -13.81 23.65
C VAL A 132 13.93 -13.92 24.41
N ASP A 133 13.91 -14.74 25.47
CA ASP A 133 12.73 -14.93 26.32
C ASP A 133 12.31 -13.61 26.98
N PRO A 134 11.04 -13.18 26.89
CA PRO A 134 10.55 -11.96 27.53
C PRO A 134 10.71 -11.97 29.07
N LEU A 135 10.91 -13.14 29.66
CA LEU A 135 10.99 -13.39 31.11
C LEU A 135 12.40 -13.24 31.69
N THR A 136 13.40 -12.83 30.89
CA THR A 136 14.80 -12.69 31.36
C THR A 136 15.40 -11.29 31.19
N ALA A 137 14.58 -10.26 30.92
CA ALA A 137 15.03 -8.88 31.03
C ALA A 137 15.12 -8.47 32.52
N PRO A 138 16.23 -7.84 32.99
CA PRO A 138 16.42 -7.43 34.38
C PRO A 138 15.49 -6.29 34.81
#